data_AF-A0A6B3FK32-F1
#
_entry.id   AF-A0A6B3FK32-F1
#
_cell.length_a   1.000
_cell.length_b   1.000
_cell.length_c   1.000
_cell.angle_alpha   90.00
_cell.angle_beta   90.00
_cell.angle_gamma   90.00
#
_symmetry.space_group_name_H-M   'P 1'
#
loop_
_entity.id
_entity.type
_entity.pdbx_description
1 polymer ?
#
loop_
_entity_poly.entity_id
_entity_poly.type
_entity_poly.pdbx_seq_one_letter_code
_entity_poly.pdbx_strand_id
1 'polypeptide(L)' 'MLLQIIATMQVFTEPFVITGGGPEASTTTVLYLIYKYAFSYQNFGGACALSAMLLVLLSLFSAVYLWLTRTKD' A
#
# COMPACT_ATOMS: atom_id res chain seq x y z
N MET A 1 10.43 7.18 13.82
CA MET A 1 9.82 5.83 13.81
C MET A 1 8.54 5.76 12.96
N LEU A 2 7.64 6.75 13.03
CA LEU A 2 6.48 6.87 12.12
C LEU A 2 6.82 6.67 10.64
N LEU A 3 7.82 7.42 10.13
CA LEU A 3 8.20 7.40 8.71
C LEU A 3 8.67 6.01 8.26
N GLN A 4 9.32 5.25 9.14
CA GLN A 4 9.78 3.90 8.85
C GLN A 4 8.62 2.92 8.75
N ILE A 5 7.61 3.03 9.62
CA ILE A 5 6.38 2.22 9.57
C ILE A 5 5.60 2.50 8.28
N ILE A 6 5.46 3.78 7.91
CA ILE A 6 4.82 4.18 6.65
C ILE A 6 5.60 3.63 5.45
N ALA A 7 6.94 3.76 5.47
CA ALA A 7 7.78 3.24 4.39
C ALA A 7 7.63 1.73 4.21
N THR A 8 7.55 0.95 5.29
CA THR A 8 7.33 -0.50 5.21
C THR A 8 5.94 -0.85 4.65
N MET A 9 4.90 -0.08 4.97
CA MET A 9 3.55 -0.28 4.42
C MET A 9 3.44 0.12 2.93
N GLN A 10 4.35 0.98 2.45
CA GLN A 10 4.43 1.39 1.04
C GLN A 10 5.43 0.54 0.23
N VAL A 11 5.98 -0.54 0.80
CA VAL A 11 6.89 -1.44 0.07
C VAL A 11 6.17 -2.06 -1.12
N PHE A 12 6.63 -1.68 -2.31
CA PHE A 12 6.16 -2.19 -3.60
C PHE A 12 7.27 -2.97 -4.32
N THR A 13 8.51 -2.49 -4.22
CA THR A 13 9.61 -2.95 -5.05
C THR A 13 10.08 -4.37 -4.72
N GLU A 14 10.17 -4.73 -3.44
CA GLU A 14 10.63 -6.07 -3.02
C GLU A 14 9.73 -7.21 -3.55
N PRO A 15 8.40 -7.19 -3.32
CA PRO A 15 7.54 -8.24 -3.88
C PRO A 15 7.40 -8.16 -5.40
N PHE A 16 7.47 -6.95 -6.00
CA PHE A 16 7.40 -6.76 -7.45
C PHE A 16 8.62 -7.37 -8.19
N VAL A 17 9.84 -7.13 -7.70
CA VAL A 17 11.08 -7.54 -8.38
C VAL A 17 11.46 -8.98 -8.07
N ILE A 18 11.22 -9.46 -6.85
CA ILE A 18 11.76 -10.74 -6.39
C ILE A 18 10.78 -11.91 -6.62
N THR A 19 9.47 -11.70 -6.42
CA THR A 19 8.50 -12.82 -6.42
C THR A 19 7.34 -12.66 -7.38
N GLY A 20 7.09 -11.44 -7.90
CA GLY A 20 5.86 -11.16 -8.66
C GLY A 20 4.59 -11.49 -7.85
N GLY A 21 4.65 -11.39 -6.51
CA GLY A 21 3.54 -11.75 -5.62
C GLY A 21 3.40 -13.24 -5.28
N GLY A 22 4.40 -14.10 -5.53
CA GLY A 22 4.31 -15.55 -5.28
C GLY A 22 4.96 -16.07 -3.97
N PRO A 23 4.61 -17.29 -3.52
CA PRO A 23 3.57 -18.21 -4.02
C PRO A 23 2.18 -17.87 -3.42
N GLU A 24 1.08 -18.15 -4.14
CA GLU A 24 -0.30 -17.97 -3.64
C GLU A 24 -0.67 -16.53 -3.21
N ALA A 25 -0.17 -15.50 -3.90
CA ALA A 25 -0.41 -14.11 -3.52
C ALA A 25 0.13 -13.71 -2.13
N SER A 26 0.92 -14.56 -1.45
CA SER A 26 1.34 -14.36 -0.05
C SER A 26 2.26 -13.15 0.18
N THR A 27 2.87 -12.60 -0.88
CA THR A 27 3.72 -11.40 -0.83
C THR A 27 3.07 -10.21 -1.57
N THR A 28 1.81 -10.33 -1.98
CA THR A 28 1.11 -9.31 -2.78
C THR A 28 0.79 -8.11 -1.91
N THR A 29 1.48 -6.99 -2.15
CA THR A 29 1.16 -5.72 -1.50
C THR A 29 0.05 -4.98 -2.25
N VAL A 30 -0.62 -4.04 -1.57
CA VAL A 30 -1.75 -3.29 -2.18
C VAL A 30 -1.29 -2.53 -3.43
N LEU A 31 -0.06 -1.99 -3.43
CA LEU A 31 0.53 -1.37 -4.63
C LEU A 31 0.74 -2.37 -5.77
N TYR A 32 1.12 -3.61 -5.48
CA TYR A 32 1.30 -4.64 -6.51
C TYR A 32 -0.05 -5.03 -7.15
N LEU A 33 -1.13 -5.06 -6.37
CA LEU A 33 -2.50 -5.24 -6.91
C LEU A 33 -2.90 -4.11 -7.84
N ILE A 34 -2.68 -2.86 -7.43
CA ILE A 34 -2.94 -1.67 -8.26
C ILE A 34 -2.19 -1.79 -9.59
N TYR A 35 -0.91 -2.18 -9.54
CA TYR A 35 -0.09 -2.36 -10.74
C TYR A 35 -0.66 -3.45 -11.66
N LYS A 36 -1.05 -4.61 -11.13
CA LYS A 36 -1.70 -5.66 -11.93
C LYS A 36 -3.00 -5.16 -12.56
N TYR A 37 -3.84 -4.42 -11.83
CA TYR A 37 -5.06 -3.86 -12.39
C TYR A 37 -4.81 -2.85 -13.51
N ALA A 38 -3.82 -1.97 -13.33
CA ALA A 38 -3.48 -0.95 -14.33
C ALA A 38 -2.86 -1.55 -15.60
N PHE A 39 -1.88 -2.45 -15.45
CA PHE A 39 -1.06 -2.90 -16.57
C PHE A 39 -1.38 -4.32 -17.06
N SER A 40 -1.77 -5.24 -16.17
CA SER A 40 -2.11 -6.62 -16.56
C SER A 40 -3.55 -6.75 -17.03
N TYR A 41 -4.48 -6.09 -16.34
CA TYR A 41 -5.91 -6.11 -16.70
C TYR A 41 -6.33 -4.91 -17.56
N GLN A 42 -5.41 -3.97 -17.83
CA GLN A 42 -5.69 -2.72 -18.56
C GLN A 42 -6.88 -1.94 -17.99
N ASN A 43 -7.21 -2.17 -16.71
CA ASN A 43 -8.34 -1.57 -16.03
C ASN A 43 -7.84 -0.43 -15.15
N PHE A 44 -7.58 0.70 -15.81
CA PHE A 44 -7.13 1.92 -15.15
C PHE A 44 -8.17 2.47 -14.16
N GLY A 45 -9.46 2.28 -14.42
CA GLY A 45 -10.53 2.69 -13.50
C GLY A 45 -10.47 1.94 -12.15
N GLY A 46 -10.32 0.62 -12.21
CA GLY A 46 -10.13 -0.22 -11.02
C GLY A 46 -8.83 0.09 -10.28
N ALA A 47 -7.75 0.35 -11.02
CA ALA A 47 -6.46 0.74 -10.43
C ALA A 47 -6.54 2.11 -9.71
N CYS A 48 -7.21 3.10 -10.31
CA CYS A 48 -7.43 4.41 -9.69
C CYS A 48 -8.30 4.30 -8.43
N ALA A 49 -9.37 3.50 -8.45
CA ALA A 49 -10.21 3.27 -7.29
C ALA A 49 -9.43 2.64 -6.13
N LEU A 50 -8.65 1.58 -6.41
CA LEU A 50 -7.79 0.93 -5.42
C LEU A 50 -6.72 1.89 -4.86
N SER A 51 -6.14 2.73 -5.71
CA SER A 51 -5.15 3.74 -5.28
C SER A 51 -5.76 4.80 -4.37
N ALA A 52 -6.96 5.29 -4.70
CA ALA A 52 -7.68 6.25 -3.88
C ALA A 52 -8.08 5.65 -2.52
N MET A 53 -8.55 4.40 -2.49
CA MET A 53 -8.87 3.68 -1.25
C MET A 53 -7.63 3.51 -0.37
N LEU A 54 -6.49 3.15 -0.97
CA LEU A 54 -5.23 3.02 -0.23
C LEU A 54 -4.76 4.37 0.34
N LEU A 55 -4.90 5.46 -0.43
CA LEU A 55 -4.56 6.80 0.03
C LEU A 55 -5.39 7.19 1.26
N VAL A 56 -6.70 6.93 1.23
CA VAL A 56 -7.59 7.19 2.38
C VAL A 56 -7.18 6.34 3.59
N LEU A 57 -6.88 5.06 3.39
CA LEU A 57 -6.46 4.16 4.46
C LEU A 57 -5.14 4.60 5.09
N LEU A 58 -4.13 4.95 4.29
CA LEU A 58 -2.85 5.45 4.77
C LEU A 58 -3.00 6.80 5.47
N SER A 59 -3.85 7.69 4.95
CA SER A 59 -4.15 8.98 5.57
C SER A 59 -4.81 8.81 6.93
N LEU A 60 -5.81 7.92 7.05
CA LEU A 60 -6.44 7.58 8.32
C LEU A 60 -5.44 6.97 9.29
N PHE A 61 -4.64 6.00 8.85
CA PHE A 61 -3.63 5.37 9.70
C PHE A 61 -2.60 6.38 10.19
N SER A 62 -2.13 7.26 9.31
CA SER A 62 -1.20 8.35 9.66
C SER A 62 -1.83 9.33 10.65
N ALA A 63 -3.08 9.74 10.43
CA ALA A 63 -3.81 10.63 11.34
C ALA A 63 -4.03 10.00 12.71
N VAL A 64 -4.40 8.72 12.77
CA VAL A 64 -4.58 7.95 14.01
C VAL A 64 -3.26 7.80 14.75
N TYR A 65 -2.16 7.46 14.06
CA TYR A 65 -0.84 7.37 14.67
C TYR A 65 -0.41 8.72 15.25
N LEU A 66 -0.59 9.81 14.50
CA LEU A 66 -0.27 11.16 14.97
C LEU A 66 -1.13 11.56 16.17
N TRP A 67 -2.42 11.19 16.18
CA TRP A 67 -3.31 11.46 17.30
C TRP A 67 -2.91 10.67 18.55
N LEU A 68 -2.65 9.36 18.44
CA LEU A 68 -2.17 8.52 19.54
C LEU A 68 -0.80 8.98 20.08
N THR A 69 0.09 9.44 19.20
CA THR A 69 1.42 9.91 19.60
C THR A 69 1.35 11.30 20.25
N ARG A 70 0.42 12.16 19.81
CA ARG A 70 0.16 13.48 20.44
C ARG A 70 -0.41 13.39 21.85
N THR A 71 -1.02 12.27 22.24
CA THR A 71 -1.52 12.08 23.62
C THR A 71 -0.40 11.73 24.61
N LYS A 72 0.85 11.57 24.15
CA LYS A 72 2.00 11.25 25.00
C LYS A 72 2.97 12.42 25.18
N ASP A 73 2.52 13.65 24.91
CA ASP A 73 3.17 14.92 25.29
C ASP A 73 2.21 15.77 26.14
#